data_AF-T1FXM7-F1
#
_entry.id   AF-T1FXM7-F1
#
_cell.length_a   1.000
_cell.length_b   1.000
_cell.length_c   1.000
_cell.angle_alpha   90.00
_cell.angle_beta   90.00
_cell.angle_gamma   90.00
#
_symmetry.space_group_name_H-M   'P 1'
#
loop_
_entity.id
_entity.type
_entity.pdbx_description
1 polymer ?
#
loop_
_entity_poly.entity_id
_entity_poly.type
_entity_poly.pdbx_seq_one_letter_code
_entity_poly.pdbx_strand_id
1 'polypeptide(L)'
;MSTDSFVIEVVNKLKKQGLFDQFRKECLADVDTKPAYQNLQTRVTGEVSRYLSTVKWKQDINKNQLREHLRRHLNELPMLTAGIERVVDQVVKPKIFQSLKPQIDKVVCEHLNINYDAWLKGQSSG
;
A
#
# COMPACT_ATOMS: atom_id res chain seq x y z
N MET A 1 -19.73 5.70 25.72
CA MET A 1 -19.25 4.97 24.52
C MET A 1 -17.90 4.35 24.85
N SER A 2 -17.66 3.10 24.45
CA SER A 2 -16.31 2.54 24.50
C SER A 2 -15.46 3.16 23.40
N THR A 3 -14.16 3.37 23.65
CA THR A 3 -13.19 3.89 22.66
C THR A 3 -13.22 3.11 21.34
N ASP A 4 -13.45 1.80 21.40
CA ASP A 4 -13.52 0.95 20.21
C ASP A 4 -14.72 1.27 19.32
N SER A 5 -15.88 1.57 19.91
CA SER A 5 -17.08 1.97 19.16
C SER A 5 -16.84 3.27 18.40
N PHE A 6 -16.19 4.23 19.05
CA PHE A 6 -15.85 5.51 18.44
C PHE A 6 -14.89 5.34 17.25
N VAL A 7 -13.82 4.55 17.41
CA VAL A 7 -12.89 4.26 16.31
C VAL A 7 -13.60 3.61 15.12
N ILE A 8 -14.48 2.63 15.39
CA ILE A 8 -15.27 1.96 14.35
C ILE A 8 -16.17 2.96 13.60
N GLU A 9 -16.86 3.85 14.31
CA GLU A 9 -17.74 4.85 13.70
C GLU A 9 -16.97 5.84 12.82
N VAL A 10 -15.82 6.33 13.29
CA VAL A 10 -14.91 7.19 12.50
C VAL A 10 -14.42 6.46 11.25
N VAL A 11 -13.92 5.23 11.39
CA VAL A 11 -13.47 4.42 10.25
C VAL A 11 -14.58 4.18 9.24
N ASN A 12 -15.81 3.90 9.71
CA ASN A 12 -16.97 3.73 8.83
C ASN A 12 -17.34 5.01 8.09
N LYS A 13 -17.23 6.18 8.74
CA LYS A 13 -17.43 7.48 8.09
C LYS A 13 -16.38 7.75 7.02
N LEU A 14 -15.09 7.50 7.30
CA LEU A 14 -14.00 7.63 6.33
C LEU A 14 -14.20 6.73 5.11
N LYS A 15 -14.65 5.48 5.33
CA LYS A 15 -14.99 4.53 4.25
C LYS A 15 -16.13 5.07 3.37
N LYS A 16 -17.22 5.55 3.98
CA LYS A 16 -18.38 6.12 3.24
C LYS A 16 -18.02 7.35 2.41
N GLN A 17 -17.04 8.13 2.86
CA GLN A 17 -16.53 9.30 2.13
C GLN A 17 -15.56 8.94 0.99
N GLY A 18 -15.23 7.65 0.81
CA GLY A 18 -14.31 7.19 -0.24
C GLY A 18 -12.84 7.54 0.02
N LEU A 19 -12.48 7.92 1.25
CA LEU A 19 -11.12 8.38 1.57
C LEU A 19 -10.08 7.27 1.35
N PHE A 20 -10.39 6.03 1.72
CA PHE A 20 -9.48 4.90 1.52
C PHE A 20 -9.28 4.57 0.03
N ASP A 21 -10.30 4.77 -0.79
CA ASP A 21 -10.19 4.60 -2.25
C ASP A 21 -9.34 5.70 -2.87
N GLN A 22 -9.54 6.95 -2.46
CA GLN A 22 -8.71 8.07 -2.89
C GLN A 22 -7.25 7.87 -2.47
N PHE A 23 -7.01 7.47 -1.21
CA PHE A 23 -5.67 7.16 -0.71
C PHE A 23 -5.00 6.03 -1.50
N ARG A 24 -5.74 4.96 -1.81
CA ARG A 24 -5.25 3.86 -2.65
C ARG A 24 -4.89 4.34 -4.06
N LYS A 25 -5.75 5.16 -4.67
CA LYS A 25 -5.50 5.77 -5.99
C LYS A 25 -4.24 6.63 -5.96
N GLU A 26 -4.08 7.46 -4.94
CA GLU A 26 -2.90 8.31 -4.77
C GLU A 26 -1.63 7.47 -4.60
N CYS A 27 -1.66 6.39 -3.82
CA CYS A 27 -0.53 5.47 -3.71
C CYS A 27 -0.15 4.85 -5.05
N LEU A 28 -1.14 4.49 -5.88
CA LEU A 28 -0.89 3.87 -7.19
C LEU A 28 -0.49 4.87 -8.28
N ALA A 29 -0.78 6.15 -8.12
CA ALA A 29 -0.59 7.15 -9.18
C ALA A 29 0.89 7.36 -9.56
N ASP A 30 1.81 7.18 -8.62
CA ASP A 30 3.25 7.42 -8.83
C ASP A 30 4.14 6.24 -8.38
N VAL A 31 3.54 5.08 -8.07
CA VAL A 31 4.27 3.91 -7.56
C VAL A 31 5.32 3.41 -8.55
N ASP A 32 5.01 3.40 -9.84
CA ASP A 32 5.87 2.92 -10.92
C ASP A 32 7.09 3.82 -11.17
N THR A 33 6.98 5.10 -10.82
CA THR A 33 8.10 6.04 -10.86
C THR A 33 9.04 5.93 -9.65
N LYS A 34 8.62 5.24 -8.57
CA LYS A 34 9.45 5.16 -7.36
C LYS A 34 10.62 4.19 -7.54
N PRO A 35 11.83 4.56 -7.09
CA PRO A 35 13.00 3.68 -7.16
C PRO A 35 12.79 2.31 -6.51
N ALA A 36 12.07 2.23 -5.37
CA ALA A 36 11.79 0.95 -4.72
C ALA A 36 11.00 -0.01 -5.62
N TYR A 37 9.98 0.50 -6.31
CA TYR A 37 9.18 -0.31 -7.22
C TYR A 37 9.98 -0.77 -8.43
N GLN A 38 10.70 0.15 -9.08
CA GLN A 38 11.53 -0.16 -10.25
C GLN A 38 12.62 -1.20 -9.93
N ASN A 39 13.26 -1.07 -8.77
CA ASN A 39 14.23 -2.04 -8.28
C ASN A 39 13.59 -3.41 -8.03
N LEU A 40 12.40 -3.45 -7.43
CA LEU A 40 11.67 -4.70 -7.20
C LEU A 40 11.26 -5.36 -8.52
N GLN A 41 10.71 -4.58 -9.45
CA GLN A 41 10.33 -5.05 -10.78
C GLN A 41 11.53 -5.65 -11.54
N THR A 42 12.68 -4.97 -11.50
CA THR A 42 13.92 -5.44 -12.13
C THR A 42 14.37 -6.77 -11.53
N ARG A 43 14.35 -6.89 -10.19
CA ARG A 43 14.72 -8.13 -9.49
C ARG A 43 13.76 -9.27 -9.86
N VAL A 44 12.45 -9.06 -9.74
CA VAL A 44 11.44 -10.07 -10.09
C VAL A 44 11.58 -10.50 -11.56
N THR A 45 11.81 -9.57 -12.47
CA THR A 45 12.03 -9.88 -13.90
C THR A 45 13.28 -10.73 -14.11
N GLY A 46 14.37 -10.42 -13.41
CA GLY A 46 15.60 -11.22 -13.41
C GLY A 46 15.37 -12.63 -12.86
N GLU A 47 14.63 -12.77 -11.76
CA GLU A 47 14.27 -14.04 -11.14
C GLU A 47 13.41 -14.91 -12.07
N VAL A 48 12.39 -14.31 -12.71
CA VAL A 48 11.57 -15.00 -13.72
C VAL A 48 12.43 -15.49 -14.87
N SER A 49 13.32 -14.65 -15.39
CA SER A 49 14.21 -15.01 -16.50
C SER A 49 15.14 -16.16 -16.12
N ARG A 50 15.73 -16.10 -14.92
CA ARG A 50 16.57 -17.18 -14.38
C ARG A 50 15.77 -18.47 -14.22
N TYR A 51 14.59 -18.42 -13.61
CA TYR A 51 13.74 -19.59 -13.44
C TYR A 51 13.38 -20.23 -14.79
N LEU A 52 12.91 -19.43 -15.75
CA LEU A 52 12.52 -19.93 -17.07
C LEU A 52 13.69 -20.53 -17.85
N SER A 53 14.93 -20.03 -17.66
CA SER A 53 16.11 -20.66 -18.28
C SER A 53 16.38 -22.09 -17.81
N THR A 54 15.88 -22.49 -16.63
CA THR A 54 15.98 -23.87 -16.12
C THR A 54 14.93 -24.80 -16.74
N VAL A 55 13.90 -24.23 -17.37
CA VAL A 55 12.76 -24.97 -17.90
C VAL A 55 13.02 -25.35 -19.35
N LYS A 56 13.20 -26.65 -19.61
CA LYS A 56 13.28 -27.16 -20.99
C LYS A 56 11.90 -27.10 -21.63
N TRP A 57 11.78 -26.34 -22.72
CA TRP A 57 10.54 -26.26 -23.49
C TRP A 57 10.18 -27.62 -24.11
N LYS A 58 8.88 -27.96 -24.06
CA LYS A 58 8.28 -29.11 -24.74
C LYS A 58 6.87 -28.75 -25.22
N GLN A 59 6.38 -29.42 -26.27
CA GLN A 59 5.04 -29.15 -26.84
C GLN A 59 3.90 -29.48 -25.86
N ASP A 60 4.09 -30.45 -24.99
CA ASP A 60 3.14 -30.95 -23.99
C ASP A 60 3.27 -30.27 -22.62
N ILE A 61 4.11 -29.22 -22.50
CA ILE A 61 4.33 -28.56 -21.21
C ILE A 61 3.03 -27.98 -20.66
N ASN A 62 2.69 -28.35 -19.42
CA ASN A 62 1.57 -27.76 -18.72
C ASN A 62 1.91 -26.33 -18.27
N LYS A 63 1.56 -25.36 -19.11
CA LYS A 63 1.82 -23.92 -18.87
C LYS A 63 1.18 -23.40 -17.59
N ASN A 64 0.06 -23.98 -17.15
CA ASN A 64 -0.61 -23.54 -15.92
C ASN A 64 0.16 -23.98 -14.67
N GLN A 65 0.60 -25.24 -14.64
CA GLN A 65 1.45 -25.74 -13.55
C GLN A 65 2.79 -25.00 -13.50
N LEU A 66 3.39 -24.71 -14.65
CA LEU A 66 4.62 -23.92 -14.72
C LEU A 66 4.44 -22.52 -14.12
N ARG A 67 3.36 -21.82 -14.48
CA ARG A 67 3.06 -20.48 -13.93
C ARG A 67 2.82 -20.54 -12.42
N GLU A 68 2.12 -21.58 -11.94
CA GLU A 68 1.85 -21.74 -10.52
C GLU A 68 3.13 -22.04 -9.73
N HIS A 69 4.00 -22.92 -10.23
CA HIS A 69 5.31 -23.17 -9.61
C HIS A 69 6.19 -21.92 -9.60
N LEU A 70 6.23 -21.16 -10.70
CA LEU A 70 6.95 -19.89 -10.76
C LEU A 70 6.40 -18.89 -9.73
N ARG A 71 5.07 -18.76 -9.63
CA ARG A 71 4.42 -17.86 -8.67
C ARG A 71 4.76 -18.23 -7.23
N ARG A 72 4.72 -19.52 -6.89
CA ARG A 72 5.11 -20.01 -5.55
C ARG A 72 6.58 -19.73 -5.27
N HIS A 73 7.46 -20.05 -6.22
CA HIS A 73 8.88 -19.77 -6.10
C HIS A 73 9.15 -18.29 -5.82
N LEU A 74 8.55 -17.37 -6.59
CA LEU A 74 8.71 -15.93 -6.36
C LEU A 74 8.21 -15.48 -4.98
N ASN A 75 7.05 -16.01 -4.53
CA ASN A 75 6.47 -15.68 -3.23
C ASN A 75 7.33 -16.17 -2.05
N GLU A 76 8.12 -17.22 -2.23
CA GLU A 76 9.02 -17.75 -1.21
C GLU A 76 10.35 -16.98 -1.12
N LEU A 77 10.69 -16.17 -2.12
CA LEU A 77 11.94 -15.40 -2.11
C LEU A 77 11.88 -14.26 -1.09
N PRO A 78 12.84 -14.19 -0.13
CA PRO A 78 12.89 -13.10 0.85
C PRO A 78 12.99 -11.70 0.23
N MET A 79 13.57 -11.62 -0.97
CA MET A 79 13.72 -10.37 -1.72
C MET A 79 12.36 -9.74 -2.11
N LEU A 80 11.31 -10.55 -2.27
CA LEU A 80 9.98 -10.06 -2.64
C LEU A 80 9.36 -9.31 -1.47
N THR A 81 9.30 -9.94 -0.29
CA THR A 81 8.75 -9.33 0.93
C THR A 81 9.51 -8.06 1.30
N ALA A 82 10.85 -8.12 1.35
CA ALA A 82 11.68 -6.95 1.65
C ALA A 82 11.55 -5.85 0.58
N GLY A 83 11.30 -6.23 -0.68
CA GLY A 83 11.03 -5.28 -1.76
C GLY A 83 9.68 -4.57 -1.57
N ILE A 84 8.64 -5.31 -1.21
CA ILE A 84 7.30 -4.77 -0.95
C ILE A 84 7.35 -3.78 0.22
N GLU A 85 8.05 -4.10 1.31
CA GLU A 85 8.21 -3.20 2.45
C GLU A 85 8.85 -1.86 2.03
N ARG A 86 9.88 -1.89 1.18
CA ARG A 86 10.49 -0.65 0.65
C ARG A 86 9.54 0.15 -0.22
N VAL A 87 8.66 -0.51 -0.98
CA VAL A 87 7.61 0.17 -1.76
C VAL A 87 6.62 0.85 -0.81
N VAL A 88 6.20 0.17 0.26
CA VAL A 88 5.34 0.76 1.30
C VAL A 88 6.02 1.99 1.92
N ASP A 89 7.32 1.92 2.19
CA ASP A 89 8.08 3.03 2.77
C ASP A 89 8.18 4.25 1.86
N GLN A 90 8.34 4.05 0.54
CA GLN A 90 8.48 5.17 -0.40
C GLN A 90 7.16 5.73 -0.91
N VAL A 91 6.07 4.94 -0.86
CA VAL A 91 4.79 5.31 -1.47
C VAL A 91 3.74 5.59 -0.42
N VAL A 92 3.55 4.64 0.51
CA VAL A 92 2.42 4.67 1.44
C VAL A 92 2.74 5.56 2.62
N LYS A 93 3.89 5.34 3.29
CA LYS A 93 4.26 6.10 4.50
C LYS A 93 4.23 7.62 4.32
N PRO A 94 4.77 8.22 3.23
CA PRO A 94 4.73 9.67 3.04
C PRO A 94 3.30 10.19 2.89
N LYS A 95 2.44 9.44 2.17
CA LYS A 95 1.04 9.82 1.91
C LYS A 95 0.15 9.68 3.15
N ILE A 96 0.50 8.79 4.11
CA ILE A 96 -0.24 8.68 5.38
C ILE A 96 -0.27 10.04 6.08
N PHE A 97 0.89 10.69 6.21
CA PHE A 97 0.95 11.97 6.91
C PHE A 97 0.52 13.15 6.05
N GLN A 98 0.80 13.13 4.75
CA GLN A 98 0.51 14.25 3.85
C GLN A 98 -0.98 14.33 3.45
N SER A 99 -1.63 13.17 3.25
CA SER A 99 -2.99 13.10 2.68
C SER A 99 -4.00 12.48 3.64
N LEU A 100 -3.67 11.32 4.24
CA LEU A 100 -4.64 10.56 5.03
C LEU A 100 -4.89 11.17 6.42
N LYS A 101 -3.83 11.51 7.16
CA LYS A 101 -3.91 12.03 8.53
C LYS A 101 -4.72 13.34 8.64
N PRO A 102 -4.54 14.36 7.78
CA PRO A 102 -5.36 15.56 7.83
C PRO A 102 -6.86 15.28 7.64
N GLN A 103 -7.21 14.32 6.80
CA GLN A 103 -8.60 13.93 6.56
C GLN A 103 -9.19 13.17 7.75
N ILE A 104 -8.40 12.29 8.37
CA ILE A 104 -8.79 11.63 9.63
C ILE A 104 -9.04 12.69 10.72
N ASP A 105 -8.13 13.65 10.90
CA ASP A 105 -8.25 14.68 11.93
C ASP A 105 -9.50 15.54 11.74
N LYS A 106 -9.83 15.90 10.49
CA LYS A 106 -11.07 16.60 10.16
C LYS A 106 -12.30 15.79 10.57
N VAL A 107 -12.37 14.53 10.19
CA VAL A 107 -13.52 13.66 10.50
C VAL A 107 -13.66 13.42 12.01
N VAL A 108 -12.55 13.29 12.73
CA VAL A 108 -12.54 13.19 14.20
C VAL A 108 -13.06 14.49 14.83
N CYS A 109 -12.57 15.65 14.40
CA CYS A 109 -13.04 16.94 14.90
C CYS A 109 -14.53 17.13 14.64
N GLU A 110 -15.01 16.81 13.43
CA GLU A 110 -16.43 16.84 13.08
C GLU A 110 -17.25 15.90 13.98
N HIS A 111 -16.76 14.69 14.24
CA HIS A 111 -17.47 13.71 15.07
C HIS A 111 -17.53 14.15 16.54
N LEU A 112 -16.51 14.84 17.04
CA LEU A 112 -16.45 15.39 18.40
C LEU A 112 -17.08 16.79 18.51
N ASN A 113 -17.60 17.34 17.41
CA ASN A 113 -18.14 18.70 17.32
C ASN A 113 -17.11 19.79 17.74
N ILE A 114 -15.84 19.57 17.38
CA ILE A 114 -14.71 20.48 17.62
C ILE A 114 -14.44 21.29 16.35
N ASN A 115 -14.14 22.59 16.51
CA ASN A 115 -13.69 23.42 15.40
C ASN A 115 -12.27 23.02 14.96
N TYR A 116 -12.16 22.49 13.73
CA TYR A 116 -10.90 21.99 13.18
C TYR A 116 -9.82 23.08 13.06
N ASP A 117 -10.17 24.29 12.62
CA ASP A 117 -9.20 25.38 12.44
C ASP A 117 -8.62 25.88 13.77
N ALA A 118 -9.45 25.94 14.82
CA ALA A 118 -9.00 26.26 16.16
C ALA A 118 -8.09 25.17 16.73
N TRP A 119 -8.45 23.89 16.53
CA TRP A 119 -7.65 22.75 16.95
C TRP A 119 -6.29 22.71 16.24
N LEU A 120 -6.25 22.97 14.93
CA LEU A 120 -5.02 22.99 14.14
C LEU A 120 -4.07 24.12 14.56
N LYS A 121 -4.60 25.31 14.88
CA LYS A 121 -3.81 26.43 15.41
C LYS A 121 -3.19 26.09 16.77
N GLY A 122 -3.95 25.42 17.66
CA GLY A 122 -3.46 24.99 18.97
C GLY A 122 -2.33 23.96 18.92
N GLN A 123 -2.23 23.18 17.84
CA GLN A 123 -1.13 22.21 17.61
C GLN A 123 0.17 22.87 17.15
N SER A 124 0.11 24.09 16.60
CA SER A 124 1.26 24.78 15.97
C SER A 124 2.01 25.71 16.94
N SER A 125 1.53 25.84 18.18
CA SER A 125 2.05 26.76 19.21
C SER A 125 2.86 26.06 20.31
N GLY A 126 3.27 24.80 20.10
CA GLY A 126 4.08 24.01 21.02
C GLY A 126 5.38 23.54 20.38
#